data_AF-A6Q8T1-F1
#
_entry.id   AF-A6Q8T1-F1
#
_cell.length_a   1.000
_cell.length_b   1.000
_cell.length_c   1.000
_cell.angle_alpha   90.00
_cell.angle_beta   90.00
_cell.angle_gamma   90.00
#
_symmetry.space_group_name_H-M   'P 1'
#
loop_
_entity.id
_entity.type
_entity.pdbx_description
1 polymer ?
#
loop_
_entity_poly.entity_id
_entity_poly.type
_entity_poly.pdbx_seq_one_letter_code
_entity_poly.pdbx_strand_id
1 'polypeptide(L)'
;MKKALIIIDMQNDYFPSGKMVLDGMNEALSNALSLINLTKEKNYEIFFIQHVSLRETASFFLHEGNGVKLYKAFNLENGTIIQKHYPNSFRETTYEKYIS
;
A
#
# COMPACT_ATOMS: atom_id res chain seq x y z
N MET A 1 -4.82 14.22 -19.69
CA MET A 1 -3.82 13.50 -18.87
C MET A 1 -4.57 12.66 -17.85
N LYS A 2 -4.47 11.32 -17.90
CA LYS A 2 -5.06 10.42 -16.90
C LYS A 2 -4.19 10.47 -15.64
N LYS A 3 -4.81 10.50 -14.47
CA LYS A 3 -4.12 10.51 -13.17
C LYS A 3 -4.67 9.37 -12.30
N ALA A 4 -3.84 8.89 -11.39
CA ALA A 4 -4.20 7.89 -10.39
C ALA A 4 -3.47 8.20 -9.08
N LEU A 5 -4.04 7.75 -7.96
CA LEU A 5 -3.38 7.74 -6.66
C LEU A 5 -2.77 6.36 -6.41
N ILE A 6 -1.52 6.33 -5.96
CA ILE A 6 -0.83 5.10 -5.59
C ILE A 6 -0.45 5.22 -4.13
N ILE A 7 -0.86 4.24 -3.32
CA ILE A 7 -0.52 4.15 -1.91
C ILE A 7 0.41 2.95 -1.75
N ILE A 8 1.66 3.20 -1.38
CA ILE A 8 2.71 2.18 -1.36
C ILE A 8 2.99 1.75 0.07
N ASP A 9 2.87 0.44 0.31
CA ASP A 9 3.35 -0.27 1.50
C ASP A 9 2.85 0.31 2.84
N MET A 10 1.67 0.97 2.86
CA MET A 10 1.04 1.44 4.10
C MET A 10 0.40 0.26 4.85
N GLN A 11 1.26 -0.61 5.38
CA GLN A 11 0.95 -1.89 6.00
C GLN A 11 1.28 -1.86 7.50
N ASN A 12 0.63 -2.72 8.28
CA ASN A 12 0.71 -2.71 9.74
C ASN A 12 2.14 -2.75 10.30
N ASP A 13 3.08 -3.44 9.65
CA ASP A 13 4.46 -3.51 10.14
C ASP A 13 5.17 -2.16 10.21
N TYR A 14 4.73 -1.16 9.44
CA TYR A 14 5.26 0.21 9.51
C TYR A 14 4.59 1.07 10.58
N PHE A 15 3.40 0.71 11.06
CA PHE A 15 2.68 1.47 12.08
C PHE A 15 3.17 1.14 13.50
N PRO A 16 2.81 1.96 14.52
CA PRO A 16 3.11 1.65 15.91
C PRO A 16 2.71 0.23 16.30
N SER A 17 3.60 -0.46 17.04
CA SER A 17 3.51 -1.89 17.39
C SER A 17 3.77 -2.88 16.24
N GLY A 18 4.16 -2.39 15.05
CA GLY A 18 4.62 -3.20 13.93
C GLY A 18 6.08 -3.68 14.07
N LYS A 19 6.51 -4.59 13.18
CA LYS A 19 7.87 -5.14 13.20
C LYS A 19 8.94 -4.21 12.61
N MET A 20 8.55 -3.17 11.88
CA MET A 20 9.45 -2.17 11.28
C MET A 20 8.83 -0.77 11.35
N VAL A 21 8.59 -0.28 12.56
CA VAL A 21 7.92 1.02 12.77
C VAL A 21 8.67 2.14 12.05
N LEU A 22 7.93 2.96 11.30
CA LEU A 22 8.42 4.19 10.68
C LEU A 22 7.87 5.41 11.42
N ASP A 23 8.69 6.45 11.51
CA ASP A 23 8.28 7.73 12.08
C ASP A 23 7.24 8.42 11.16
N GLY A 24 6.25 9.07 11.77
CA GLY A 24 5.26 9.88 11.04
C GLY A 24 4.12 9.10 10.34
N MET A 25 4.02 7.77 10.53
CA MET A 25 3.00 6.97 9.84
C MET A 25 1.54 7.39 10.12
N ASN A 26 1.25 7.92 11.32
CA ASN A 26 -0.08 8.44 11.64
C ASN A 26 -0.41 9.72 10.85
N GLU A 27 0.57 10.61 10.65
CA GLU A 27 0.39 11.81 9.84
C GLU A 27 0.29 11.46 8.35
N ALA A 28 1.14 10.56 7.87
CA ALA A 28 1.06 10.03 6.51
C ALA A 28 -0.30 9.38 6.25
N LEU A 29 -0.87 8.65 7.22
CA LEU A 29 -2.20 8.07 7.12
C LEU A 29 -3.28 9.13 6.97
N SER A 30 -3.23 10.21 7.76
CA SER A 30 -4.17 11.31 7.67
C SER A 30 -4.16 11.92 6.26
N ASN A 31 -2.96 12.20 5.73
CA ASN A 31 -2.79 12.74 4.38
C ASN A 31 -3.27 11.76 3.29
N ALA A 32 -2.97 10.47 3.44
CA ALA A 32 -3.42 9.44 2.50
C ALA A 32 -4.96 9.35 2.44
N LEU A 33 -5.65 9.42 3.58
CA LEU A 33 -7.12 9.43 3.64
C LEU A 33 -7.70 10.67 2.95
N SER A 34 -7.11 11.85 3.14
CA SER A 34 -7.52 13.07 2.43
C SER A 34 -7.31 12.94 0.91
N LEU A 35 -6.18 12.38 0.48
CA LEU A 35 -5.90 12.14 -0.93
C LEU A 35 -6.85 11.12 -1.55
N ILE A 36 -7.23 10.06 -0.82
CA ILE A 36 -8.24 9.08 -1.27
C ILE A 36 -9.56 9.80 -1.57
N ASN A 37 -10.04 10.63 -0.64
CA ASN A 37 -11.30 11.36 -0.81
C ASN A 37 -11.25 12.28 -2.04
N LEU A 38 -10.19 13.08 -2.18
CA LEU A 38 -10.02 13.95 -3.35
C LEU A 38 -9.94 13.14 -4.65
N THR A 39 -9.24 12.00 -4.65
CA THR A 39 -9.09 11.14 -5.84
C THR A 39 -10.44 10.57 -6.27
N LYS A 40 -11.28 10.18 -5.31
CA LYS A 40 -12.66 9.75 -5.57
C LYS A 40 -13.51 10.86 -6.16
N GLU A 41 -13.46 12.08 -5.62
CA GLU A 41 -14.18 13.24 -6.16
C GLU A 41 -13.80 13.56 -7.61
N LYS A 42 -12.56 13.26 -8.00
CA LYS A 42 -12.06 13.45 -9.35
C LYS A 42 -12.29 12.25 -10.27
N ASN A 43 -12.92 11.17 -9.79
CA ASN A 43 -13.11 9.91 -10.51
C ASN A 43 -11.78 9.33 -11.06
N TYR A 44 -10.71 9.47 -10.30
CA TYR A 44 -9.41 8.90 -10.62
C TYR A 44 -9.24 7.53 -9.96
N GLU A 45 -8.39 6.69 -10.56
CA GLU A 45 -8.12 5.35 -10.05
C GLU A 45 -7.26 5.40 -8.78
N ILE A 46 -7.49 4.47 -7.86
CA ILE A 46 -6.71 4.30 -6.63
C ILE A 46 -6.09 2.90 -6.66
N PHE A 47 -4.79 2.83 -6.43
CA PHE A 47 -4.03 1.60 -6.33
C PHE A 47 -3.38 1.48 -4.96
N PHE A 48 -3.60 0.37 -4.28
CA PHE A 48 -2.91 0.01 -3.05
C PHE A 48 -1.84 -1.01 -3.36
N ILE A 49 -0.58 -0.68 -3.13
CA ILE A 49 0.53 -1.61 -3.29
C ILE A 49 0.79 -2.28 -1.95
N GLN A 50 0.74 -3.61 -1.94
CA GLN A 50 1.02 -4.44 -0.78
C GLN A 50 2.31 -5.23 -1.02
N HIS A 51 3.34 -4.98 -0.22
CA HIS A 51 4.53 -5.80 -0.22
C HIS A 51 4.31 -7.07 0.60
N VAL A 52 4.50 -8.22 -0.03
CA VAL A 52 4.56 -9.53 0.63
C VAL A 52 5.97 -10.08 0.47
N SER A 53 6.69 -10.24 1.58
CA SER A 53 8.04 -10.81 1.53
C SER A 53 7.98 -12.32 1.33
N LEU A 54 8.72 -12.82 0.35
CA LEU A 54 8.89 -14.26 0.07
C LEU A 54 10.18 -14.83 0.68
N ARG A 55 10.99 -14.01 1.34
CA ARG A 55 12.26 -14.45 1.92
C ARG A 55 12.00 -15.12 3.25
N GLU A 56 12.53 -16.34 3.43
CA GLU A 56 12.47 -17.04 4.73
C GLU A 56 13.12 -16.25 5.86
N THR A 57 14.16 -15.45 5.54
CA THR A 57 14.88 -14.62 6.49
C THR A 57 14.27 -13.24 6.71
N ALA A 58 13.06 -12.98 6.20
CA ALA A 58 12.42 -11.68 6.35
C ALA A 58 12.07 -11.39 7.81
N SER A 59 12.21 -10.14 8.22
CA SER A 59 11.84 -9.69 9.57
C SER A 59 10.47 -8.99 9.63
N PHE A 60 9.92 -8.58 8.49
CA PHE A 60 8.64 -7.88 8.35
C PHE A 60 7.97 -8.22 7.01
N PHE A 61 6.70 -7.86 6.85
CA PHE A 61 5.84 -8.18 5.71
C PHE A 61 5.74 -9.68 5.42
N LEU A 62 5.72 -10.49 6.47
CA LEU A 62 5.62 -11.94 6.39
C LEU A 62 4.25 -12.35 5.83
N HIS A 63 4.25 -13.26 4.86
CA HIS A 63 3.04 -13.71 4.14
C HIS A 63 1.87 -14.07 5.07
N GLU A 64 2.15 -14.76 6.18
CA GLU A 64 1.11 -15.28 7.09
C GLU A 64 0.85 -14.36 8.31
N GLY A 65 1.36 -13.12 8.30
CA GLY A 65 1.31 -12.22 9.45
C GLY A 65 0.27 -11.11 9.36
N ASN A 66 -0.16 -10.56 10.50
CA ASN A 66 -0.93 -9.31 10.52
C ASN A 66 -0.12 -8.12 10.00
N GLY A 67 1.21 -8.16 10.13
CA GLY A 67 2.12 -7.11 9.69
C GLY A 67 2.04 -6.79 8.20
N VAL A 68 1.75 -7.79 7.35
CA VAL A 68 1.65 -7.64 5.90
C VAL A 68 0.33 -7.00 5.44
N LYS A 69 -0.69 -6.95 6.30
CA LYS A 69 -1.99 -6.41 5.90
C LYS A 69 -1.88 -4.89 5.72
N LEU A 70 -2.52 -4.37 4.66
CA LEU A 70 -2.75 -2.93 4.51
C LEU A 70 -3.45 -2.39 5.76
N TYR A 71 -3.12 -1.17 6.15
CA TYR A 71 -3.59 -0.61 7.40
C TYR A 71 -5.12 -0.53 7.44
N LYS A 72 -5.72 -0.91 8.57
CA LYS A 72 -7.18 -1.11 8.73
C LYS A 72 -8.05 0.12 8.46
N ALA A 73 -7.45 1.31 8.43
CA ALA A 73 -8.16 2.56 8.19
C ALA A 73 -8.55 2.76 6.71
N PHE A 74 -7.97 1.99 5.79
CA PHE A 74 -8.36 2.05 4.38
C PHE A 74 -9.62 1.22 4.13
N ASN A 75 -10.60 1.82 3.47
CA ASN A 75 -11.63 1.04 2.78
C ASN A 75 -11.08 0.63 1.41
N LEU A 76 -10.69 -0.64 1.30
CA LEU A 76 -10.02 -1.23 0.14
C LEU A 76 -10.94 -1.40 -1.08
N GLU A 77 -12.26 -1.34 -0.91
CA GLU A 77 -13.21 -1.36 -2.04
C GLU A 77 -13.08 -0.12 -2.94
N ASN A 78 -12.43 0.95 -2.45
CA ASN A 78 -12.20 2.17 -3.23
C ASN A 78 -11.09 2.03 -4.27
N GLY A 79 -10.34 0.93 -4.31
CA GLY A 79 -9.18 0.80 -5.20
C GLY A 79 -8.79 -0.64 -5.49
N THR A 80 -7.78 -0.79 -6.36
CA THR A 80 -7.22 -2.10 -6.71
C THR A 80 -6.01 -2.39 -5.85
N ILE A 81 -5.95 -3.58 -5.26
CA ILE A 81 -4.78 -4.05 -4.51
C ILE A 81 -3.82 -4.76 -5.47
N ILE A 82 -2.54 -4.40 -5.41
CA ILE A 82 -1.48 -5.01 -6.20
C ILE A 82 -0.41 -5.51 -5.24
N GLN A 83 -0.14 -6.81 -5.30
CA GLN A 83 0.92 -7.41 -4.51
C GLN A 83 2.26 -7.32 -5.24
N LYS A 84 3.32 -7.03 -4.47
CA LYS A 84 4.71 -7.06 -4.93
C LYS A 84 5.59 -7.82 -3.96
N HIS A 85 6.73 -8.29 -4.47
CA HIS A 85 7.72 -9.06 -3.70
C HIS A 85 9.11 -8.40 -3.66
N TYR A 86 9.23 -7.21 -4.25
CA TYR A 86 10.47 -6.45 -4.34
C TYR A 86 10.25 -4.97 -4.00
N PRO A 87 11.31 -4.19 -3.75
CA PRO A 87 11.18 -2.75 -3.55
C PRO A 87 10.53 -2.02 -4.74
N ASN A 88 10.83 -2.43 -5.98
CA ASN A 88 10.23 -1.86 -7.18
C ASN A 88 8.79 -2.37 -7.35
N SER A 89 7.82 -1.45 -7.37
CA SER A 89 6.39 -1.76 -7.49
C SER A 89 5.93 -2.20 -8.89
N PHE A 90 6.76 -2.09 -9.92
CA PHE A 90 6.47 -2.59 -11.27
C PHE A 90 6.96 -4.02 -11.45
N ARG A 91 8.13 -4.34 -10.87
CA ARG A 91 8.80 -5.63 -11.05
C ARG A 91 7.90 -6.79 -10.63
N GLU A 92 7.60 -7.66 -11.58
CA GLU A 92 6.84 -8.90 -11.36
C GLU A 92 5.45 -8.63 -10.74
N THR A 93 4.82 -7.51 -11.14
CA THR A 93 3.45 -7.16 -10.73
C THR A 93 2.54 -7.01 -11.95
N THR A 94 1.23 -6.93 -11.72
CA THR A 94 0.26 -6.55 -12.76
C THR A 94 0.16 -5.03 -12.96
N TYR A 95 0.95 -4.23 -12.25
CA TYR A 95 0.75 -2.79 -12.20
C TYR A 95 0.91 -2.09 -13.55
N GLU A 96 1.86 -2.54 -14.38
CA GLU A 96 2.11 -2.00 -15.72
C GLU A 96 0.85 -2.03 -16.61
N LYS A 97 -0.07 -2.98 -16.39
CA LYS A 97 -1.33 -3.12 -17.16
C LYS A 97 -2.32 -1.98 -16.91
N TYR A 98 -2.16 -1.23 -15.82
CA TYR A 98 -3.10 -0.17 -15.43
C TYR A 98 -2.66 1.23 -15.84
N ILE A 99 -1.38 1.41 -16.18
CA ILE A 99 -0.78 2.73 -16.41
C ILE A 99 -0.28 2.97 -17.83
N SER A 100 -0.50 2.00 -18.75
CA SER A 100 -0.28 2.13 -20.19
C SER A 100 -1.42 2.86 -20.89
#